data_AF-A0A3Q3ABH3-F1
#
_entry.id   AF-A0A3Q3ABH3-F1
#
_cell.length_a   1.000
_cell.length_b   1.000
_cell.length_c   1.000
_cell.angle_alpha   90.00
_cell.angle_beta   90.00
_cell.angle_gamma   90.00
#
_symmetry.space_group_name_H-M   'P 1'
#
loop_
_entity.id
_entity.type
_entity.pdbx_description
1 polymer ?
#
loop_
_entity_poly.entity_id
_entity_poly.type
_entity_poly.pdbx_seq_one_letter_code
_entity_poly.pdbx_strand_id
1 'polypeptide(L)'
;MVAVDGRRPLAMSGVAPPEGRVQGVNFTPLHYKPFSSHQHYQQVMCALQKLQESGFYWGAVGAREANSTLRSEPPGTFLVRDSSDHHHFFTLSVQTAQGTKNVRIHSEGGGFFLEPDPQKSQEPPKFDCVLKLIAHYMGKGMDTGRTRDGAAGDNPGDAKKKGRTVYLIHTGKEKIPLELRKPLLSSLSTLQHMCRRTLNNGGLGALGRTEQLPQTLKDFLEEYDAPI
;
A
#
# COMPACT_ATOMS: atom_id res chain seq x y z
N MET A 1 -66.16 15.64 -55.63
CA MET A 1 -65.40 14.38 -55.76
C MET A 1 -63.93 14.74 -55.69
N VAL A 2 -63.31 14.73 -54.50
CA VAL A 2 -62.58 13.61 -53.83
C VAL A 2 -61.23 13.28 -54.49
N ALA A 3 -60.18 13.75 -53.80
CA ALA A 3 -58.84 13.21 -53.49
C ALA A 3 -58.03 12.28 -54.44
N VAL A 4 -56.80 12.75 -54.73
CA VAL A 4 -55.45 12.19 -54.46
C VAL A 4 -55.18 10.69 -54.63
N ASP A 5 -54.20 10.33 -55.49
CA ASP A 5 -53.02 9.48 -55.17
C ASP A 5 -51.96 9.47 -56.30
N GLY A 6 -50.67 9.31 -55.96
CA GLY A 6 -49.80 8.41 -56.72
C GLY A 6 -48.53 8.90 -57.44
N ARG A 7 -47.39 8.90 -56.71
CA ARG A 7 -46.00 8.52 -57.13
C ARG A 7 -45.03 9.51 -57.83
N ARG A 8 -44.04 9.94 -57.00
CA ARG A 8 -42.56 10.05 -57.12
C ARG A 8 -41.85 9.99 -58.50
N PRO A 9 -40.85 10.86 -58.70
CA PRO A 9 -39.64 10.56 -59.48
C PRO A 9 -38.38 10.38 -58.61
N LEU A 10 -37.42 9.67 -59.21
CA LEU A 10 -36.17 9.12 -58.71
C LEU A 10 -35.12 10.19 -58.38
N ALA A 11 -34.43 10.05 -57.24
CA ALA A 11 -33.27 10.86 -56.88
C ALA A 11 -31.96 10.10 -57.17
N MET A 12 -31.00 10.83 -57.71
CA MET A 12 -29.70 10.39 -58.21
C MET A 12 -28.77 9.90 -57.10
N SER A 13 -27.99 8.88 -57.46
CA SER A 13 -26.92 8.27 -56.67
C SER A 13 -25.82 9.29 -56.32
N GLY A 14 -25.65 9.56 -55.04
CA GLY A 14 -24.49 10.24 -54.48
C GLY A 14 -23.61 9.22 -53.74
N VAL A 15 -22.39 9.03 -54.22
CA VAL A 15 -21.35 8.21 -53.57
C VAL A 15 -20.92 8.91 -52.28
N ALA A 16 -21.16 8.26 -51.14
CA ALA A 16 -20.67 8.71 -49.83
C ALA A 16 -19.20 8.24 -49.63
N PRO A 17 -18.32 9.06 -49.03
CA PRO A 17 -16.96 8.67 -48.70
C PRO A 17 -16.96 7.68 -47.50
N PRO A 18 -15.94 6.83 -47.36
CA PRO A 18 -15.94 5.77 -46.36
C PRO A 18 -15.87 6.38 -44.95
N GLU A 19 -16.83 6.02 -44.11
CA GLU A 19 -16.84 6.31 -42.69
C GLU A 19 -15.61 5.70 -42.02
N GLY A 20 -14.62 6.55 -41.75
CA GLY A 20 -13.52 6.23 -40.85
C GLY A 20 -14.10 5.92 -39.47
N ARG A 21 -14.11 4.63 -39.13
CA ARG A 21 -14.45 4.09 -37.82
C ARG A 21 -13.42 4.60 -36.80
N VAL A 22 -13.62 5.81 -36.28
CA VAL A 22 -12.89 6.31 -35.11
C VAL A 22 -13.32 5.46 -33.94
N GLN A 23 -12.48 4.48 -33.59
CA GLN A 23 -12.60 3.70 -32.38
C GLN A 23 -12.80 4.68 -31.22
N GLY A 24 -13.93 4.52 -30.54
CA GLY A 24 -14.22 5.25 -29.32
C GLY A 24 -12.99 5.18 -28.43
N VAL A 25 -12.39 6.35 -28.21
CA VAL A 25 -11.51 6.57 -27.08
C VAL A 25 -12.28 6.08 -25.86
N ASN A 26 -11.84 4.95 -25.31
CA ASN A 26 -12.27 4.50 -24.00
C ASN A 26 -11.80 5.59 -23.03
N PHE A 27 -12.63 6.62 -22.85
CA PHE A 27 -12.53 7.50 -21.71
C PHE A 27 -12.77 6.60 -20.50
N THR A 28 -11.70 6.08 -19.92
CA THR A 28 -11.74 5.61 -18.54
C THR A 28 -12.40 6.74 -17.76
N PRO A 29 -13.56 6.52 -17.11
CA PRO A 29 -14.16 7.54 -16.26
C PRO A 29 -13.04 8.08 -15.38
N LEU A 30 -12.91 9.40 -15.27
CA LEU A 30 -11.85 9.97 -14.45
C LEU A 30 -12.08 9.47 -13.02
N HIS A 31 -11.25 8.50 -12.60
CA HIS A 31 -11.39 7.74 -11.38
C HIS A 31 -10.83 8.56 -10.21
N TYR A 32 -11.49 9.66 -9.88
CA TYR A 32 -11.06 10.52 -8.78
C TYR A 32 -11.35 9.84 -7.43
N LYS A 33 -10.30 9.63 -6.65
CA LYS A 33 -10.42 9.19 -5.26
C LYS A 33 -10.77 10.40 -4.40
N PRO A 34 -11.96 10.44 -3.77
CA PRO A 34 -12.39 11.62 -3.04
C PRO A 34 -11.56 11.81 -1.77
N PHE A 35 -11.03 13.02 -1.59
CA PHE A 35 -10.42 13.43 -0.32
C PHE A 35 -11.52 13.99 0.58
N SER A 36 -11.55 13.51 1.83
CA SER A 36 -12.54 13.95 2.82
C SER A 36 -12.30 15.38 3.34
N SER A 37 -11.06 15.88 3.25
CA SER A 37 -10.67 17.23 3.69
C SER A 37 -9.31 17.62 3.11
N HIS A 38 -8.93 18.91 3.23
CA HIS A 38 -7.58 19.38 2.87
C HIS A 38 -6.49 18.69 3.70
N GLN A 39 -6.75 18.46 4.99
CA GLN A 39 -5.83 17.73 5.87
C GLN A 39 -5.67 16.27 5.41
N HIS A 40 -6.76 15.60 5.02
CA HIS A 40 -6.69 14.25 4.47
C HIS A 40 -5.86 14.22 3.18
N TYR A 41 -6.04 15.21 2.30
CA TYR A 41 -5.20 15.36 1.11
C TYR A 41 -3.71 15.49 1.45
N GLN A 42 -3.34 16.40 2.36
CA GLN A 42 -1.94 16.59 2.78
C GLN A 42 -1.34 15.31 3.38
N GLN A 43 -2.11 14.59 4.20
CA GLN A 43 -1.69 13.31 4.79
C GLN A 43 -1.41 12.25 3.71
N VAL A 44 -2.30 12.12 2.72
CA VAL A 44 -2.13 11.15 1.62
C VAL A 44 -0.95 11.54 0.73
N MET A 45 -0.77 12.82 0.42
CA MET A 45 0.36 13.29 -0.40
C MET A 45 1.70 13.09 0.31
N CYS A 46 1.79 13.41 1.61
CA CYS A 46 2.98 13.17 2.40
C CYS A 46 3.30 11.66 2.47
N ALA A 47 2.30 10.81 2.66
CA ALA A 47 2.49 9.36 2.64
C ALA A 47 2.95 8.86 1.27
N LEU A 48 2.42 9.41 0.17
CA LEU A 48 2.84 9.07 -1.19
C LEU A 48 4.30 9.42 -1.44
N GLN A 49 4.74 10.63 -1.06
CA GLN A 49 6.13 11.06 -1.21
C GLN A 49 7.08 10.11 -0.47
N LYS A 50 6.77 9.82 0.81
CA LYS A 50 7.54 8.85 1.59
C LYS A 50 7.53 7.46 0.94
N LEU A 51 6.39 6.99 0.44
CA LEU A 51 6.30 5.70 -0.27
C LEU A 51 7.17 5.66 -1.54
N GLN A 52 7.23 6.74 -2.32
CA GLN A 52 8.07 6.82 -3.51
C GLN A 52 9.56 6.68 -3.16
N GLU A 53 10.00 7.23 -2.03
CA GLU A 53 11.38 7.14 -1.58
C GLU A 53 11.75 5.78 -0.96
N SER A 54 10.75 5.03 -0.47
CA SER A 54 10.94 3.73 0.19
C SER A 54 11.50 2.63 -0.71
N GLY A 55 11.37 2.80 -2.03
CA GLY A 55 11.85 1.84 -3.03
C GLY A 55 10.96 0.61 -3.23
N PHE A 56 9.92 0.38 -2.41
CA PHE A 56 8.98 -0.75 -2.55
C PHE A 56 7.54 -0.33 -2.90
N TYR A 57 7.38 0.92 -3.30
CA TYR A 57 6.15 1.40 -3.91
C TYR A 57 6.20 1.16 -5.43
N TRP A 58 5.21 0.45 -5.94
CA TRP A 58 5.10 0.02 -7.33
C TRP A 58 4.14 0.89 -8.16
N GLY A 59 3.60 1.97 -7.58
CA GLY A 59 2.71 2.89 -8.30
C GLY A 59 1.43 2.22 -8.80
N ALA A 60 1.04 2.54 -10.03
CA ALA A 60 -0.22 2.13 -10.67
C ALA A 60 -0.24 0.66 -11.16
N VAL A 61 0.41 -0.25 -10.43
CA VAL A 61 0.41 -1.69 -10.72
C VAL A 61 -0.93 -2.31 -10.31
N GLY A 62 -1.49 -3.11 -11.22
CA GLY A 62 -2.75 -3.82 -10.99
C GLY A 62 -2.60 -5.04 -10.08
N ALA A 63 -3.72 -5.52 -9.51
CA ALA A 63 -3.71 -6.71 -8.64
C ALA A 63 -3.18 -7.97 -9.33
N ARG A 64 -3.44 -8.12 -10.64
CA ARG A 64 -2.99 -9.28 -11.45
C ARG A 64 -1.48 -9.27 -11.63
N GLU A 65 -0.93 -8.11 -11.96
CA GLU A 65 0.51 -7.93 -12.15
C GLU A 65 1.25 -8.12 -10.83
N ALA A 66 0.78 -7.49 -9.74
CA ALA A 66 1.34 -7.70 -8.41
C ALA A 66 1.36 -9.19 -7.98
N ASN A 67 0.29 -9.94 -8.30
CA ASN A 67 0.25 -11.40 -8.06
C ASN A 67 1.31 -12.13 -8.90
N SER A 68 1.43 -11.80 -10.18
CA SER A 68 2.46 -12.41 -11.04
C SER A 68 3.87 -12.17 -10.50
N THR A 69 4.16 -10.94 -10.08
CA THR A 69 5.47 -10.55 -9.55
C THR A 69 5.78 -11.24 -8.21
N LEU A 70 4.80 -11.34 -7.31
CA LEU A 70 4.99 -11.93 -5.99
C LEU A 70 4.94 -13.47 -5.97
N ARG A 71 4.42 -14.10 -7.03
CA ARG A 71 4.24 -15.56 -7.07
C ARG A 71 5.54 -16.35 -6.92
N SER A 72 6.64 -15.84 -7.50
CA SER A 72 7.97 -16.46 -7.43
C SER A 72 8.73 -16.12 -6.16
N GLU A 73 8.22 -15.20 -5.34
CA GLU A 73 8.88 -14.73 -4.14
C GLU A 73 8.53 -15.61 -2.93
N PRO A 74 9.40 -15.64 -1.90
CA PRO A 74 9.10 -16.38 -0.68
C PRO A 74 7.91 -15.76 0.10
N PRO A 75 7.18 -16.55 0.90
CA PRO A 75 6.15 -16.03 1.79
C PRO A 75 6.70 -14.95 2.73
N GLY A 76 5.92 -13.88 2.88
CA GLY A 76 6.29 -12.68 3.62
C GLY A 76 6.92 -11.56 2.78
N THR A 77 7.21 -11.81 1.50
CA THR A 77 7.57 -10.74 0.56
C THR A 77 6.36 -9.90 0.20
N PHE A 78 6.49 -8.58 0.21
CA PHE A 78 5.36 -7.67 -0.03
C PHE A 78 5.75 -6.46 -0.88
N LEU A 79 4.75 -5.78 -1.43
CA LEU A 79 4.89 -4.47 -2.08
C LEU A 79 3.67 -3.59 -1.80
N VAL A 80 3.85 -2.28 -1.92
CA VAL A 80 2.75 -1.31 -1.87
C VAL A 80 2.48 -0.79 -3.27
N ARG A 81 1.22 -0.65 -3.63
CA ARG A 81 0.78 -0.14 -4.93
C ARG A 81 -0.48 0.70 -4.77
N ASP A 82 -0.89 1.34 -5.85
CA ASP A 82 -2.18 2.02 -5.90
C ASP A 82 -3.31 1.00 -5.82
N SER A 83 -4.33 1.34 -5.03
CA SER A 83 -5.57 0.57 -5.04
C SER A 83 -6.30 0.82 -6.36
N SER A 84 -6.81 -0.25 -6.95
CA SER A 84 -7.76 -0.19 -8.07
C SER A 84 -9.18 0.13 -7.61
N ASP A 85 -9.43 0.11 -6.30
CA ASP A 85 -10.70 0.54 -5.70
C ASP A 85 -10.71 2.08 -5.51
N HIS A 86 -11.85 2.70 -5.75
CA HIS A 86 -12.04 4.15 -5.62
C HIS A 86 -12.11 4.64 -4.17
N HIS A 87 -12.40 3.74 -3.21
CA HIS A 87 -12.49 4.07 -1.79
C HIS A 87 -11.14 4.05 -1.06
N HIS A 88 -10.08 3.57 -1.71
CA HIS A 88 -8.77 3.40 -1.08
C HIS A 88 -7.66 3.98 -1.95
N PHE A 89 -6.67 4.63 -1.34
CA PHE A 89 -5.51 5.14 -2.09
C PHE A 89 -4.50 4.03 -2.38
N PHE A 90 -4.16 3.25 -1.35
CA PHE A 90 -3.08 2.27 -1.39
C PHE A 90 -3.58 0.84 -1.12
N THR A 91 -2.84 -0.13 -1.64
CA THR A 91 -3.02 -1.55 -1.36
C THR A 91 -1.68 -2.19 -1.05
N LEU A 92 -1.65 -2.98 0.01
CA LEU A 92 -0.54 -3.86 0.36
C LEU A 92 -0.76 -5.23 -0.30
N SER A 93 0.12 -5.60 -1.21
CA SER A 93 0.15 -6.94 -1.81
C SER A 93 1.23 -7.76 -1.12
N VAL A 94 0.88 -8.91 -0.57
CA VAL A 94 1.80 -9.78 0.18
C VAL A 94 1.72 -11.21 -0.31
N GLN A 95 2.87 -11.84 -0.49
CA GLN A 95 2.96 -13.26 -0.78
C GLN A 95 2.76 -14.07 0.50
N THR A 96 1.77 -14.95 0.52
CA THR A 96 1.53 -15.88 1.64
C THR A 96 1.76 -17.31 1.19
N ALA A 97 1.77 -18.26 2.12
CA ALA A 97 1.84 -19.69 1.79
C ALA A 97 0.65 -20.15 0.92
N GLN A 98 -0.47 -19.42 0.93
CA GLN A 98 -1.67 -19.69 0.13
C GLN A 98 -1.76 -18.77 -1.09
N GLY A 99 -0.63 -18.21 -1.53
CA GLY A 99 -0.54 -17.28 -2.66
C GLY A 99 -0.67 -15.81 -2.27
N THR A 100 -0.69 -14.94 -3.27
CA THR A 100 -0.69 -13.49 -3.06
C THR A 100 -2.04 -12.99 -2.54
N LYS A 101 -2.00 -12.21 -1.46
CA LYS A 101 -3.16 -11.54 -0.86
C LYS A 101 -3.03 -10.04 -1.00
N ASN A 102 -4.16 -9.36 -1.18
CA ASN A 102 -4.24 -7.91 -1.33
C ASN A 102 -5.04 -7.35 -0.16
N VAL A 103 -4.41 -6.48 0.62
CA VAL A 103 -5.02 -5.83 1.78
C VAL A 103 -5.12 -4.34 1.47
N ARG A 104 -6.33 -3.79 1.54
CA ARG A 104 -6.56 -2.37 1.28
C ARG A 104 -6.18 -1.56 2.51
N ILE A 105 -5.54 -0.42 2.28
CA ILE A 105 -5.13 0.49 3.35
C ILE A 105 -6.17 1.61 3.40
N HIS A 106 -6.89 1.68 4.51
CA HIS A 106 -7.85 2.75 4.76
C HIS A 106 -7.11 4.02 5.15
N SER A 107 -7.66 5.16 4.73
CA SER A 107 -7.20 6.48 5.14
C SER A 107 -8.40 7.32 5.56
N GLU A 108 -8.33 7.85 6.77
CA GLU A 108 -9.34 8.73 7.35
C GLU A 108 -8.63 9.89 8.06
N GLY A 109 -9.37 10.93 8.45
CA GLY A 109 -8.88 11.94 9.38
C GLY A 109 -8.35 11.27 10.65
N GLY A 110 -7.03 11.30 10.84
CA GLY A 110 -6.34 10.64 11.95
C GLY A 110 -5.41 9.49 11.56
N GLY A 111 -5.29 9.14 10.27
CA GLY A 111 -4.20 8.28 9.79
C GLY A 111 -4.62 7.18 8.82
N PHE A 112 -3.71 6.22 8.66
CA PHE A 112 -3.82 5.01 7.86
C PHE A 112 -3.99 3.80 8.77
N PHE A 113 -4.83 2.86 8.36
CA PHE A 113 -5.05 1.61 9.09
C PHE A 113 -5.48 0.48 8.15
N LEU A 114 -5.35 -0.76 8.61
CA LEU A 114 -5.91 -1.93 7.93
C LEU A 114 -7.32 -2.19 8.45
N GLU A 115 -8.18 -2.73 7.59
CA GLU A 115 -9.57 -3.05 7.95
C GLU A 115 -9.62 -3.92 9.22
N PRO A 116 -10.39 -3.53 10.24
CA PRO A 116 -10.45 -4.28 11.50
C PRO A 116 -11.08 -5.66 11.30
N ASP A 117 -10.58 -6.63 12.06
CA ASP A 117 -11.19 -7.96 12.13
C ASP A 117 -12.54 -7.82 12.85
N PRO A 118 -13.68 -8.17 12.22
CA PRO A 118 -15.01 -8.06 12.85
C PRO A 118 -15.15 -8.90 14.13
N GLN A 119 -14.26 -9.87 14.36
CA GLN A 119 -14.23 -10.68 15.58
C GLN A 119 -13.38 -10.08 16.69
N LYS A 120 -12.63 -9.00 16.44
CA LYS A 120 -11.81 -8.32 17.43
C LYS A 120 -12.44 -6.97 17.80
N SER A 121 -12.87 -6.84 19.05
CA SER A 121 -13.44 -5.59 19.60
C SER A 121 -12.41 -4.47 19.84
N GLN A 122 -11.19 -4.59 19.32
CA GLN A 122 -10.17 -3.55 19.45
C GLN A 122 -10.10 -2.74 18.17
N GLU A 123 -10.10 -1.41 18.30
CA GLU A 123 -9.89 -0.52 17.18
C GLU A 123 -8.54 -0.80 16.52
N PRO A 124 -8.48 -0.78 15.17
CA PRO A 124 -7.23 -1.02 14.46
C PRO A 124 -6.26 0.13 14.76
N PRO A 125 -4.96 -0.15 14.98
CA PRO A 125 -3.99 0.91 15.19
C PRO A 125 -3.95 1.82 13.96
N LYS A 126 -4.13 3.13 14.20
CA LYS A 126 -4.00 4.17 13.19
C LYS A 126 -2.57 4.71 13.19
N PHE A 127 -2.04 5.00 12.01
CA PHE A 127 -0.70 5.52 11.81
C PHE A 127 -0.74 6.79 10.98
N ASP A 128 0.07 7.78 11.32
CA ASP A 128 0.25 9.00 10.53
C ASP A 128 0.88 8.74 9.15
N CYS A 129 1.56 7.59 8.95
CA CYS A 129 2.16 7.20 7.68
C CYS A 129 1.98 5.70 7.37
N VAL A 130 1.79 5.38 6.08
CA VAL A 130 1.72 3.99 5.57
C VAL A 130 2.97 3.19 5.89
N LEU A 131 4.15 3.82 5.89
CA LEU A 131 5.41 3.13 6.21
C LEU A 131 5.46 2.67 7.67
N LYS A 132 4.98 3.50 8.60
CA LYS A 132 4.88 3.15 10.03
C LYS A 132 3.86 2.03 10.25
N LEU A 133 2.75 2.06 9.53
CA LEU A 133 1.79 0.96 9.49
C LEU A 133 2.49 -0.36 9.10
N ILE A 134 3.23 -0.35 7.99
CA ILE A 134 3.92 -1.55 7.50
C ILE A 134 4.98 -2.02 8.50
N ALA A 135 5.80 -1.10 9.03
CA ALA A 135 6.82 -1.41 10.01
C ALA A 135 6.24 -2.07 11.27
N HIS A 136 5.07 -1.60 11.72
CA HIS A 136 4.36 -2.19 12.85
C HIS A 136 3.95 -3.65 12.61
N TYR A 137 3.51 -3.98 11.39
CA TYR A 137 3.13 -5.34 11.02
C TYR A 137 4.33 -6.22 10.64
N MET A 138 5.47 -5.64 10.23
CA MET A 138 6.73 -6.35 10.02
C MET A 138 7.31 -6.88 11.32
N GLY A 139 7.39 -6.06 12.37
CA GLY A 139 7.99 -6.45 13.66
C GLY A 139 7.15 -7.42 14.50
N LYS A 140 5.89 -7.66 14.14
CA LYS A 140 4.97 -8.54 14.88
C LYS A 140 4.91 -9.97 14.34
N GLY A 141 5.35 -10.20 13.10
CA GLY A 141 5.40 -11.52 12.50
C GLY A 141 6.70 -12.26 12.83
N MET A 142 6.58 -13.38 13.54
CA MET A 142 7.56 -14.48 13.51
C MET A 142 8.85 -14.32 14.35
N ASP A 143 8.75 -14.39 15.69
CA ASP A 143 9.81 -15.08 16.46
C ASP A 143 9.54 -16.59 16.37
N THR A 144 9.91 -17.21 15.25
CA THR A 144 10.13 -18.66 15.23
C THR A 144 11.59 -18.91 14.91
N GLY A 145 12.34 -19.27 15.96
CA GLY A 145 13.60 -19.98 15.82
C GLY A 145 14.87 -19.14 15.78
N ARG A 146 15.20 -18.40 16.86
CA ARG A 146 16.60 -18.13 17.21
C ARG A 146 16.82 -18.03 18.71
N THR A 147 17.12 -19.20 19.30
CA THR A 147 18.05 -19.40 20.43
C THR A 147 18.33 -20.90 20.45
N ARG A 148 19.39 -21.39 19.79
CA ARG A 148 20.77 -21.51 20.31
C ARG A 148 20.81 -22.13 21.71
N ASP A 149 21.43 -23.30 21.77
CA ASP A 149 21.97 -23.94 22.96
C ASP A 149 22.66 -22.93 23.87
N GLY A 150 22.34 -22.97 25.16
CA GLY A 150 22.96 -22.11 26.17
C GLY A 150 22.28 -22.27 27.53
N ALA A 151 22.93 -23.00 28.42
CA ALA A 151 22.52 -23.25 29.80
C ALA A 151 22.51 -21.97 30.66
N ALA A 152 21.49 -21.84 31.52
CA ALA A 152 21.54 -21.33 32.90
C ALA A 152 20.10 -21.10 33.38
N GLY A 153 19.79 -21.54 34.60
CA GLY A 153 18.48 -21.33 35.22
C GLY A 153 18.24 -19.87 35.62
N ASP A 154 16.97 -19.51 35.79
CA ASP A 154 16.45 -18.82 36.99
C ASP A 154 14.95 -18.49 36.84
N ASN A 155 14.22 -18.83 37.91
CA ASN A 155 12.86 -18.48 38.39
C ASN A 155 11.68 -18.12 37.44
N PRO A 156 10.45 -18.63 37.76
CA PRO A 156 9.23 -18.22 37.09
C PRO A 156 8.62 -16.98 37.78
N GLY A 157 8.86 -15.80 37.22
CA GLY A 157 8.25 -14.54 37.66
C GLY A 157 7.51 -13.83 36.53
N ASP A 158 6.18 -13.82 36.59
CA ASP A 158 5.25 -12.85 36.00
C ASP A 158 5.60 -12.24 34.62
N ALA A 159 5.65 -13.09 33.59
CA ALA A 159 5.51 -12.60 32.22
C ALA A 159 4.03 -12.46 31.88
N LYS A 160 3.46 -11.25 32.04
CA LYS A 160 2.23 -10.84 31.33
C LYS A 160 2.42 -11.14 29.85
N LYS A 161 1.89 -12.27 29.41
CA LYS A 161 1.92 -12.76 28.02
C LYS A 161 1.06 -11.80 27.19
N LYS A 162 1.66 -10.68 26.78
CA LYS A 162 1.03 -9.68 25.92
C LYS A 162 0.71 -10.41 24.60
N GLY A 163 -0.51 -10.89 24.48
CA GLY A 163 -0.97 -11.70 23.36
C GLY A 163 -0.58 -10.99 22.07
N ARG A 164 0.26 -11.65 21.27
CA ARG A 164 0.80 -11.11 20.02
C ARG A 164 -0.40 -10.95 19.08
N THR A 165 -0.91 -9.73 18.92
CA THR A 165 -2.05 -9.45 18.03
C THR A 165 -1.59 -9.62 16.58
N VAL A 166 -1.70 -10.84 16.06
CA VAL A 166 -1.48 -11.15 14.64
C VAL A 166 -2.70 -10.66 13.86
N TYR A 167 -2.48 -9.85 12.83
CA TYR A 167 -3.54 -9.43 11.91
C TYR A 167 -3.92 -10.61 11.01
N LEU A 168 -5.22 -10.82 10.80
CA LEU A 168 -5.75 -11.93 9.99
C LEU A 168 -6.42 -11.36 8.74
N ILE A 169 -5.90 -11.77 7.58
CA ILE A 169 -6.52 -11.51 6.29
C ILE A 169 -7.66 -12.51 6.12
N HIS A 170 -8.87 -12.00 5.91
CA HIS A 170 -10.05 -12.82 5.68
C HIS A 170 -10.27 -12.99 4.18
N THR A 171 -10.17 -14.23 3.68
CA THR A 171 -10.54 -14.56 2.30
C THR A 171 -11.61 -15.64 2.30
N GLY A 172 -12.87 -15.22 2.19
CA GLY A 172 -14.02 -16.11 2.27
C GLY A 172 -14.14 -16.75 3.65
N LYS A 173 -13.96 -18.07 3.74
CA LYS A 173 -14.01 -18.83 5.00
C LYS A 173 -12.63 -18.99 5.67
N GLU A 174 -11.56 -18.59 5.00
CA GLU A 174 -10.19 -18.81 5.44
C GLU A 174 -9.63 -17.57 6.15
N LYS A 175 -8.86 -17.80 7.22
CA LYS A 175 -8.11 -16.78 7.96
C LYS A 175 -6.63 -17.02 7.76
N ILE A 176 -5.94 -16.04 7.19
CA ILE A 176 -4.52 -16.13 6.86
C ILE A 176 -3.76 -15.07 7.68
N PRO A 177 -2.73 -15.43 8.45
CA PRO A 177 -1.94 -14.44 9.16
C PRO A 177 -1.22 -13.51 8.19
N LEU A 178 -1.29 -12.21 8.46
CA LEU A 178 -0.47 -11.23 7.76
C LEU A 178 0.96 -11.32 8.27
N GLU A 179 1.84 -11.86 7.44
CA GLU A 179 3.28 -11.92 7.69
C GLU A 179 3.99 -10.98 6.72
N LEU A 180 4.63 -9.93 7.24
CA LEU A 180 5.48 -9.05 6.45
C LEU A 180 6.93 -9.26 6.88
N ARG A 181 7.78 -9.67 5.94
CA ARG A 181 9.19 -9.98 6.21
C ARG A 181 10.12 -9.10 5.41
N LYS A 182 9.88 -8.97 4.11
CA LYS A 182 10.78 -8.26 3.20
C LYS A 182 10.01 -7.47 2.15
N PRO A 183 10.35 -6.19 1.92
CA PRO A 183 9.81 -5.46 0.79
C PRO A 183 10.41 -5.93 -0.53
N LEU A 184 9.59 -6.01 -1.57
CA LEU A 184 10.02 -6.19 -2.95
C LEU A 184 10.28 -4.82 -3.57
N LEU A 185 11.55 -4.53 -3.85
CA LEU A 185 11.97 -3.23 -4.36
C LEU A 185 11.65 -3.10 -5.86
N SER A 186 11.05 -1.97 -6.25
CA SER A 186 10.82 -1.54 -7.63
C SER A 186 11.94 -0.64 -8.15
N SER A 187 12.62 0.07 -7.25
CA SER A 187 13.69 1.00 -7.54
C SER A 187 14.76 0.98 -6.45
N LEU A 188 15.98 1.36 -6.81
CA LEU A 188 17.07 1.52 -5.86
C LEU A 188 16.97 2.90 -5.20
N SER A 189 16.94 2.92 -3.87
CA SER A 189 17.03 4.17 -3.11
C SER A 189 18.38 4.86 -3.34
N THR A 190 18.39 6.19 -3.28
CA THR A 190 19.64 6.97 -3.35
C THR A 190 20.54 6.66 -2.15
N LEU A 191 21.86 6.84 -2.31
CA LEU A 191 22.81 6.71 -1.20
C LEU A 191 22.43 7.61 -0.01
N GLN A 192 21.99 8.84 -0.30
CA GLN A 192 21.52 9.79 0.71
C GLN A 192 20.36 9.21 1.53
N HIS A 193 19.39 8.59 0.86
CA HIS A 193 18.26 7.94 1.51
C HIS A 193 18.67 6.69 2.31
N MET A 194 19.60 5.88 1.80
CA MET A 194 20.15 4.73 2.53
C MET A 194 20.87 5.17 3.81
N CYS A 195 21.65 6.25 3.76
CA CYS A 195 22.27 6.86 4.92
C CYS A 195 21.21 7.34 5.93
N ARG A 196 20.17 8.05 5.47
CA ARG A 196 19.06 8.49 6.32
C ARG A 196 18.40 7.33 7.06
N ARG A 197 18.03 6.26 6.36
CA ARG A 197 17.43 5.06 6.97
C ARG A 197 18.36 4.42 8.00
N THR A 198 19.65 4.32 7.68
CA THR A 198 20.66 3.75 8.58
C THR A 198 20.78 4.58 9.86
N LEU A 199 20.76 5.91 9.76
CA LEU A 199 20.84 6.81 10.91
C LEU A 199 19.56 6.77 11.76
N ASN A 200 18.39 6.74 11.12
CA ASN A 200 17.09 6.70 11.80
C ASN A 200 16.87 5.35 12.52
N ASN A 201 17.33 4.24 11.93
CA ASN A 201 17.23 2.90 12.53
C ASN A 201 18.31 2.64 13.59
N GLY A 202 19.50 3.19 13.42
CA GLY A 202 20.64 3.04 14.33
C GLY A 202 20.55 3.84 15.63
N GLY A 203 19.43 4.50 15.90
CA GLY A 203 19.21 5.24 17.15
C GLY A 203 20.01 6.54 17.26
N LEU A 204 20.49 7.12 16.16
CA LEU A 204 21.22 8.39 16.23
C LEU A 204 20.33 9.54 16.72
N GLY A 205 19.01 9.45 16.49
CA GLY A 205 18.01 10.33 17.08
C GLY A 205 17.86 10.19 18.61
N ALA A 206 18.30 9.07 19.19
CA ALA A 206 18.27 8.83 20.64
C ALA A 206 19.60 9.18 21.34
N LEU A 207 20.70 9.38 20.60
CA LEU A 207 22.05 9.51 21.16
C LEU A 207 22.54 10.96 21.30
N GLY A 208 21.67 11.97 21.13
CA GLY A 208 22.01 13.39 21.28
C GLY A 208 23.00 13.96 20.25
N ARG A 209 23.44 13.16 19.26
CA ARG A 209 24.36 13.60 18.20
C ARG A 209 23.68 14.33 17.05
N THR A 210 22.36 14.26 16.95
CA THR A 210 21.58 15.03 15.97
C THR A 210 21.68 16.52 16.22
N GLU A 211 21.88 16.97 17.47
CA GLU A 211 21.99 18.40 17.82
C GLU A 211 23.14 19.09 17.08
N GLN A 212 24.22 18.36 16.77
CA GLN A 212 25.42 18.85 16.08
C GLN A 212 25.26 18.92 14.55
N LEU A 213 24.17 18.41 13.98
CA LEU A 213 23.94 18.46 12.55
C LEU A 213 23.37 19.82 12.11
N PRO A 214 23.76 20.34 10.93
CA PRO A 214 23.09 21.46 10.30
C PRO A 214 21.58 21.24 10.17
N GLN A 215 20.78 22.30 10.27
CA GLN A 215 19.31 22.22 10.24
C GLN A 215 18.79 21.51 8.98
N THR A 216 19.40 21.77 7.83
CA THR A 216 19.05 21.11 6.57
C THR A 216 19.14 19.59 6.63
N LEU A 217 20.09 19.04 7.38
CA LEU A 217 20.21 17.60 7.57
C LEU A 217 19.21 17.08 8.60
N LYS A 218 18.87 17.86 9.63
CA LYS A 218 17.82 17.50 10.59
C LYS A 218 16.46 17.39 9.87
N ASP A 219 16.10 18.40 9.10
CA ASP A 219 14.87 18.43 8.32
C ASP A 219 14.80 17.24 7.35
N PHE A 220 15.91 16.94 6.66
CA PHE A 220 16.01 15.79 5.76
C PHE A 220 15.82 14.44 6.47
N LEU A 221 16.32 14.29 7.70
CA LEU A 221 16.15 13.07 8.50
C LEU A 221 14.69 12.93 9.00
N GLU A 222 14.05 14.02 9.40
CA GLU A 222 12.66 14.06 9.87
C GLU A 222 11.64 13.80 8.74
N GLU A 223 11.96 14.19 7.52
CA GLU A 223 11.12 13.97 6.33
C GLU A 223 10.86 12.47 6.06
N TYR A 224 11.69 11.57 6.58
CA TYR A 224 11.44 10.12 6.52
C TYR A 224 11.86 9.45 7.83
N ASP A 225 10.95 9.51 8.78
CA ASP A 225 11.07 8.95 10.12
C ASP A 225 10.67 7.47 10.22
N ALA A 226 10.33 6.83 9.10
CA ALA A 226 9.97 5.42 9.09
C ALA A 226 11.21 4.51 9.12
N PRO A 227 11.17 3.40 9.87
CA PRO A 227 12.32 2.51 10.03
C PRO A 227 12.55 1.55 8.84
N ILE A 228 11.67 1.55 7.85
CA ILE A 228 11.66 0.60 6.73
C ILE A 228 11.90 1.24 5.38
#